data_AF-A0A8T7HNC5-F1
#
_entry.id   AF-A0A8T7HNC5-F1
#
_cell.length_a   1.000
_cell.length_b   1.000
_cell.length_c   1.000
_cell.angle_alpha   90.00
_cell.angle_beta   90.00
_cell.angle_gamma   90.00
#
_symmetry.space_group_name_H-M   'P 1'
#
loop_
_entity.id
_entity.type
_entity.pdbx_description
1 polymer ?
#
loop_
_entity_poly.entity_id
_entity_poly.type
_entity_poly.pdbx_seq_one_letter_code
_entity_poly.pdbx_strand_id
1 'polypeptide(L)'
;MYKHSSTTWKNIYKDNYKQIRERVVEWRKQNTITRLERPTRINRARTLGYKAKQGIIIVRIKVSRGGMRRPRPKAGRRQKHAGVVKMKANVNMKQTSESRVSRRYPNLHVLNSYFIYKDGKNTWYEVILVDPSHPSIKSDNDFKYLVS
;
A
#
# COMPACT_ATOMS: atom_id res chain seq x y z
N MET A 1 -9.94 5.23 -23.09
CA MET A 1 -10.48 4.69 -21.82
C MET A 1 -9.69 5.11 -20.57
N TYR A 2 -8.38 4.85 -20.44
CA TYR A 2 -7.62 5.12 -19.20
C TYR A 2 -7.47 6.60 -18.79
N LYS A 3 -7.45 7.52 -19.76
CA LYS A 3 -7.39 8.97 -19.51
C LYS A 3 -8.61 9.46 -18.72
N HIS A 4 -9.80 8.99 -19.08
CA HIS A 4 -11.04 9.30 -18.36
C HIS A 4 -11.01 8.77 -16.93
N SER A 5 -10.58 7.52 -16.70
CA SER A 5 -10.45 6.96 -15.36
C SER A 5 -9.50 7.78 -14.48
N SER A 6 -8.41 8.30 -15.05
CA SER A 6 -7.50 9.17 -14.30
C SER A 6 -8.17 10.46 -13.86
N THR A 7 -8.97 11.08 -14.72
CA THR A 7 -9.75 12.30 -14.41
C THR A 7 -10.81 12.00 -13.35
N THR A 8 -11.53 10.88 -13.46
CA THR A 8 -12.51 10.45 -12.45
C THR A 8 -11.87 10.33 -11.07
N TRP A 9 -10.69 9.71 -10.97
CA TRP A 9 -9.98 9.59 -9.68
C TRP A 9 -9.50 10.93 -9.11
N LYS A 10 -9.14 11.89 -9.97
CA LYS A 10 -8.83 13.26 -9.51
C LYS A 10 -10.08 13.92 -8.90
N ASN A 11 -11.23 13.78 -9.55
CA ASN A 11 -12.49 14.33 -9.06
C ASN A 11 -12.98 13.62 -7.79
N ILE A 12 -12.82 12.29 -7.69
CA ILE A 12 -13.17 11.53 -6.47
C ILE A 12 -12.43 12.08 -5.25
N TYR A 13 -11.15 12.43 -5.39
CA TYR A 13 -10.37 13.00 -4.30
C TYR A 13 -10.75 14.44 -3.96
N LYS A 14 -11.14 15.24 -4.96
CA LYS A 14 -11.56 16.62 -4.77
C LYS A 14 -12.94 16.71 -4.11
N ASP A 15 -13.90 15.96 -4.64
CA ASP A 15 -15.32 16.10 -4.32
C ASP A 15 -15.78 15.08 -3.25
N ASN A 16 -14.85 14.28 -2.73
CA ASN A 16 -15.11 13.26 -1.69
C ASN A 16 -16.34 12.39 -1.98
N TYR A 17 -16.34 11.85 -3.20
CA TYR A 17 -17.49 11.22 -3.85
C TYR A 17 -18.15 10.12 -3.01
N LYS A 18 -19.48 10.04 -3.00
CA LYS A 18 -20.26 9.07 -2.21
C LYS A 18 -19.79 7.62 -2.37
N GLN A 19 -19.48 7.23 -3.61
CA GLN A 19 -19.04 5.88 -3.97
C GLN A 19 -17.79 5.40 -3.23
N ILE A 20 -16.81 6.28 -2.98
CA ILE A 20 -15.60 5.87 -2.25
C ILE A 20 -15.86 5.75 -0.75
N ARG A 21 -16.79 6.56 -0.21
CA ARG A 21 -17.17 6.50 1.20
C ARG A 21 -17.85 5.18 1.55
N GLU A 22 -18.78 4.72 0.71
CA GLU A 22 -19.46 3.43 0.88
C GLU A 22 -18.43 2.28 0.93
N ARG A 23 -17.48 2.25 -0.02
CA ARG A 23 -16.40 1.27 -0.03
C ARG A 23 -15.51 1.34 1.22
N VAL A 24 -15.22 2.54 1.71
CA VAL A 24 -14.38 2.71 2.91
C VAL A 24 -15.04 2.15 4.15
N VAL A 25 -16.38 2.19 4.26
CA VAL A 25 -17.11 1.55 5.36
C VAL A 25 -16.86 0.04 5.36
N GLU A 26 -16.86 -0.60 4.19
CA GLU A 26 -16.50 -2.01 4.06
C GLU A 26 -15.02 -2.26 4.41
N TRP A 27 -14.11 -1.43 3.91
CA TRP A 27 -12.66 -1.60 4.14
C TRP A 27 -12.26 -1.43 5.60
N ARG A 28 -13.05 -0.71 6.40
CA ARG A 28 -12.85 -0.61 7.85
C ARG A 28 -13.10 -1.95 8.55
N LYS A 29 -14.11 -2.69 8.09
CA LYS A 29 -14.48 -4.02 8.60
C LYS A 29 -13.48 -5.11 8.17
N GLN A 30 -12.81 -4.93 7.03
CA GLN A 30 -11.81 -5.86 6.52
C GLN A 30 -10.54 -5.91 7.40
N ASN A 31 -9.79 -7.03 7.25
CA ASN A 31 -8.50 -7.23 7.89
C ASN A 31 -7.46 -6.19 7.47
N THR A 32 -6.40 -6.07 8.27
CA THR A 32 -5.33 -5.08 8.01
C THR A 32 -4.67 -5.28 6.65
N ILE A 33 -4.45 -6.54 6.27
CA ILE A 33 -3.91 -6.96 4.98
C ILE A 33 -4.96 -7.86 4.34
N THR A 34 -5.47 -7.46 3.18
CA THR A 34 -6.54 -8.18 2.46
C THR A 34 -6.11 -8.35 1.01
N ARG A 35 -6.12 -9.58 0.51
CA ARG A 35 -5.86 -9.88 -0.91
C ARG A 35 -7.06 -9.44 -1.75
N LEU A 36 -6.78 -8.85 -2.91
CA LEU A 36 -7.79 -8.47 -3.88
C LEU A 36 -7.62 -9.27 -5.16
N GLU A 37 -8.75 -9.54 -5.83
CA GLU A 37 -8.74 -10.15 -7.16
C GLU A 37 -8.35 -9.16 -8.27
N ARG A 38 -8.80 -7.91 -8.15
CA ARG A 38 -8.59 -6.85 -9.14
C ARG A 38 -8.22 -5.53 -8.47
N PRO A 39 -7.43 -4.67 -9.15
CA PRO A 39 -7.07 -3.35 -8.62
C PRO A 39 -8.30 -2.46 -8.51
N THR A 40 -8.41 -1.70 -7.42
CA THR A 40 -9.45 -0.67 -7.29
C THR A 40 -9.20 0.45 -8.30
N ARG A 41 -7.92 0.77 -8.56
CA ARG A 41 -7.49 1.78 -9.53
C ARG A 41 -6.62 1.18 -10.62
N ILE A 42 -7.27 0.58 -11.63
CA ILE A 42 -6.57 -0.10 -12.74
C ILE A 42 -5.61 0.82 -13.52
N ASN A 43 -5.98 2.09 -13.71
CA ASN A 43 -5.14 3.04 -14.46
C ASN A 43 -3.77 3.19 -13.78
N ARG A 44 -3.75 3.40 -12.46
CA ARG A 44 -2.52 3.63 -11.70
C ARG A 44 -1.73 2.35 -11.53
N ALA A 45 -2.43 1.22 -11.32
CA ALA A 45 -1.80 -0.08 -11.25
C ALA A 45 -1.02 -0.39 -12.53
N ARG A 46 -1.63 -0.20 -13.71
CA ARG A 46 -1.00 -0.42 -15.02
C ARG A 46 0.24 0.45 -15.23
N THR A 47 0.18 1.74 -14.88
CA THR A 47 1.35 2.64 -14.94
C THR A 47 2.49 2.19 -14.02
N LEU A 48 2.18 1.48 -12.94
CA LEU A 48 3.16 0.97 -11.98
C LEU A 48 3.62 -0.47 -12.29
N GLY A 49 3.27 -1.01 -13.46
CA GLY A 49 3.74 -2.32 -13.92
C GLY A 49 2.78 -3.48 -13.64
N TYR A 50 1.53 -3.23 -13.21
CA TYR A 50 0.53 -4.30 -13.09
C TYR A 50 0.20 -4.89 -14.47
N LYS A 51 0.27 -6.22 -14.60
CA LYS A 51 -0.31 -6.97 -15.71
C LYS A 51 -1.40 -7.92 -15.19
N ALA A 52 -2.46 -8.07 -15.97
CA ALA A 52 -3.53 -9.03 -15.65
C ALA A 52 -3.12 -10.42 -16.13
N LYS A 53 -2.26 -11.09 -15.37
CA LYS A 53 -1.78 -12.45 -15.63
C LYS A 53 -1.53 -13.20 -14.32
N GLN A 54 -1.38 -14.51 -14.40
CA GLN A 54 -1.05 -15.34 -13.25
C GLN A 54 0.35 -14.97 -12.70
N GLY A 55 0.52 -15.10 -11.38
CA GLY A 55 1.72 -14.67 -10.68
C GLY A 55 1.78 -13.18 -10.33
N ILE A 56 0.76 -12.37 -10.67
CA ILE A 56 0.63 -10.99 -10.16
C ILE A 56 -0.56 -10.92 -9.20
N ILE A 57 -0.31 -10.38 -8.02
CA ILE A 57 -1.31 -10.28 -6.95
C ILE A 57 -1.39 -8.83 -6.48
N ILE A 58 -2.59 -8.40 -6.09
CA ILE A 58 -2.78 -7.11 -5.44
C ILE A 58 -3.23 -7.34 -4.02
N VAL A 59 -2.62 -6.60 -3.11
CA VAL A 59 -2.93 -6.64 -1.68
C VAL A 59 -3.29 -5.24 -1.22
N ARG A 60 -4.47 -5.09 -0.63
CA ARG A 60 -4.85 -3.87 0.08
C ARG A 60 -4.35 -3.94 1.50
N ILE A 61 -3.72 -2.87 1.97
CA ILE A 61 -3.26 -2.72 3.34
C ILE A 61 -3.77 -1.41 3.94
N LYS A 62 -4.29 -1.46 5.17
CA LYS A 62 -4.57 -0.28 5.99
C LYS A 62 -3.41 -0.03 6.96
N VAL A 63 -2.90 1.19 6.99
CA VAL A 63 -1.82 1.63 7.88
C VAL A 63 -2.36 2.73 8.78
N SER A 64 -2.15 2.60 10.09
CA SER A 64 -2.60 3.61 11.05
C SER A 64 -1.87 4.92 10.83
N ARG A 65 -2.62 6.02 10.86
CA ARG A 65 -2.13 7.39 10.73
C ARG A 65 -1.63 7.89 12.07
N GLY A 66 -0.64 8.75 11.99
CA GLY A 66 -0.04 9.39 13.15
C GLY A 66 1.47 9.50 13.01
N GLY A 67 2.08 10.10 14.01
CA GLY A 67 3.53 10.11 14.17
C GLY A 67 4.04 8.82 14.80
N MET A 68 5.36 8.69 14.85
CA MET A 68 6.01 7.64 15.61
C MET A 68 5.96 8.02 17.09
N ARG A 69 5.63 7.05 17.95
CA ARG A 69 5.76 7.19 19.39
C ARG A 69 6.84 6.22 19.88
N ARG A 70 7.81 6.71 20.64
CA ARG A 70 8.82 5.85 21.28
C ARG A 70 8.31 5.28 22.61
N PRO A 71 8.81 4.12 23.05
CA PRO A 71 8.55 3.65 24.41
C PRO A 71 9.10 4.66 25.43
N ARG A 72 8.40 4.84 26.56
CA ARG A 72 8.84 5.76 27.62
C ARG A 72 10.13 5.21 28.26
N PRO A 73 11.21 6.01 28.39
CA PRO A 73 12.42 5.57 29.08
C PRO A 73 12.12 5.20 30.53
N LYS A 74 12.69 4.08 31.00
CA LYS A 74 12.55 3.62 32.40
C LYS A 74 13.59 4.25 33.34
N ALA A 75 14.81 4.48 32.85
CA ALA A 75 15.91 5.08 33.60
C ALA A 75 16.09 6.57 33.27
N GLY A 76 16.87 7.27 34.09
CA GLY A 76 17.24 8.67 33.88
C GLY A 76 17.83 8.92 32.48
N ARG A 77 17.35 9.97 31.82
CA ARG A 77 17.84 10.43 30.51
C ARG A 77 17.99 11.94 30.54
N ARG A 78 18.96 12.45 29.76
CA ARG A 78 19.05 13.90 29.49
C ARG A 78 17.75 14.39 28.87
N GLN A 79 17.32 15.61 29.19
CA GLN A 79 16.05 16.20 28.75
C GLN A 79 15.80 16.06 27.24
N LYS A 80 16.84 16.27 26.41
CA LYS A 80 16.76 16.12 24.94
C LYS A 80 16.43 14.70 24.45
N HIS A 81 16.67 13.67 25.26
CA HIS A 81 16.41 12.27 24.94
C HIS A 81 15.16 11.71 25.64
N ALA A 82 14.48 12.52 26.45
CA ALA A 82 13.27 12.11 27.17
C ALA A 82 11.98 12.21 26.33
N GLY A 83 12.03 12.83 25.15
CA GLY A 83 10.86 13.00 24.27
C GLY A 83 10.26 11.69 23.79
N VAL A 84 8.93 11.64 23.65
CA VAL A 84 8.18 10.40 23.29
C VAL A 84 7.19 10.59 22.13
N VAL A 85 6.44 11.70 22.09
CA VAL A 85 5.21 11.82 21.26
C VAL A 85 5.43 12.53 19.93
N LYS A 86 6.18 13.64 19.91
CA LYS A 86 6.33 14.50 18.72
C LYS A 86 7.49 14.06 17.83
N MET A 87 7.56 12.76 17.53
CA MET A 87 8.64 12.20 16.70
C MET A 87 8.15 11.88 15.30
N LYS A 88 8.91 12.34 14.30
CA LYS A 88 8.70 11.99 12.91
C LYS A 88 9.41 10.66 12.63
N ALA A 89 8.75 9.77 11.90
CA ALA A 89 9.40 8.58 11.37
C ALA A 89 10.27 9.00 10.16
N ASN A 90 11.40 8.33 9.99
CA ASN A 90 12.25 8.51 8.80
C ASN A 90 11.68 7.80 7.57
N VAL A 91 10.72 6.89 7.76
CA VAL A 91 10.09 6.10 6.70
C VAL A 91 8.70 6.64 6.37
N ASN A 92 8.34 6.58 5.09
CA ASN A 92 7.01 6.95 4.64
C ASN A 92 5.97 5.85 4.98
N MET A 93 4.70 6.22 5.13
CA MET A 93 3.59 5.27 5.27
C MET A 93 3.51 4.32 4.06
N LYS A 94 3.86 4.80 2.85
CA LYS A 94 3.96 3.96 1.66
C LYS A 94 4.99 2.83 1.85
N GLN A 95 6.22 3.17 2.24
CA GLN A 95 7.28 2.18 2.50
C GLN A 95 6.92 1.24 3.66
N THR A 96 6.28 1.78 4.71
CA THR A 96 5.76 0.97 5.83
C THR A 96 4.74 -0.05 5.34
N SER A 97 3.87 0.35 4.40
CA SER A 97 2.87 -0.53 3.81
C SER A 97 3.51 -1.66 2.99
N GLU A 98 4.50 -1.34 2.17
CA GLU A 98 5.26 -2.30 1.36
C GLU A 98 6.02 -3.30 2.25
N SER A 99 6.72 -2.81 3.27
CA SER A 99 7.46 -3.67 4.20
C SER A 99 6.56 -4.63 4.97
N ARG A 100 5.39 -4.16 5.44
CA ARG A 100 4.40 -5.03 6.12
C ARG A 100 3.84 -6.11 5.20
N VAL A 101 3.58 -5.78 3.94
CA VAL A 101 3.08 -6.75 2.95
C VAL A 101 4.17 -7.76 2.58
N SER A 102 5.40 -7.30 2.34
CA SER A 102 6.55 -8.19 2.06
C SER A 102 6.80 -9.19 3.21
N ARG A 103 6.68 -8.75 4.47
CA ARG A 103 6.76 -9.66 5.63
C ARG A 103 5.64 -10.70 5.67
N ARG A 104 4.45 -10.38 5.14
CA ARG A 104 3.31 -11.29 5.11
C ARG A 104 3.40 -12.29 3.96
N TYR A 105 4.02 -11.90 2.84
CA TYR A 105 4.20 -12.71 1.64
C TYR A 105 5.69 -12.82 1.28
N PRO A 106 6.48 -13.59 2.03
CA PRO A 106 7.93 -13.67 1.85
C PRO A 106 8.34 -14.31 0.51
N ASN A 107 7.47 -15.14 -0.08
CA ASN A 107 7.67 -15.77 -1.37
C ASN A 107 7.37 -14.85 -2.56
N LEU A 108 6.84 -13.65 -2.31
CA LEU A 108 6.45 -12.69 -3.35
C LEU A 108 7.29 -11.43 -3.26
N HIS A 109 7.59 -10.85 -4.42
CA HIS A 109 8.33 -9.60 -4.52
C HIS A 109 7.37 -8.41 -4.66
N VAL A 110 7.65 -7.35 -3.91
CA VAL A 110 6.91 -6.08 -4.03
C VAL A 110 7.41 -5.32 -5.24
N LEU A 111 6.52 -5.12 -6.22
CA LEU A 111 6.83 -4.34 -7.42
C LEU A 111 6.68 -2.83 -7.16
N ASN A 112 5.49 -2.44 -6.68
CA ASN A 112 5.19 -1.06 -6.32
C ASN A 112 3.93 -1.00 -5.48
N SER A 113 3.59 0.19 -4.99
CA SER A 113 2.32 0.46 -4.34
C SER A 113 1.75 1.83 -4.70
N TYR A 114 0.45 1.99 -4.50
CA TYR A 114 -0.23 3.26 -4.69
C TYR A 114 -1.29 3.54 -3.64
N PHE A 115 -1.49 4.84 -3.40
CA PHE A 115 -2.48 5.35 -2.48
C PHE A 115 -3.91 5.16 -3.05
N ILE A 116 -4.84 4.73 -2.20
CA ILE A 116 -6.27 4.67 -2.55
C ILE A 116 -7.03 5.76 -1.83
N TYR A 117 -6.97 5.77 -0.50
CA TYR A 117 -7.85 6.55 0.35
C TYR A 117 -7.22 6.79 1.72
N LYS A 118 -7.71 7.83 2.40
CA LYS A 118 -7.26 8.28 3.72
C LYS A 118 -8.48 8.70 4.51
N ASP A 119 -8.66 8.13 5.69
CA ASP A 119 -9.59 8.65 6.68
C ASP A 119 -8.83 9.30 7.85
N GLY A 120 -9.53 9.62 8.95
CA GLY A 120 -8.90 10.21 10.13
C GLY A 120 -7.91 9.28 10.84
N LYS A 121 -8.15 7.96 10.80
CA LYS A 121 -7.40 6.97 11.60
C LYS A 121 -6.40 6.16 10.78
N ASN A 122 -6.69 5.90 9.51
CA ASN A 122 -5.96 4.96 8.65
C ASN A 122 -5.76 5.54 7.24
N THR A 123 -4.71 5.08 6.58
CA THR A 123 -4.46 5.24 5.15
C THR A 123 -4.49 3.87 4.48
N TRP A 124 -5.09 3.79 3.30
CA TRP A 124 -5.16 2.58 2.50
C TRP A 124 -4.23 2.69 1.28
N TYR A 125 -3.45 1.64 1.08
CA TYR A 125 -2.60 1.44 -0.08
C TYR A 125 -2.94 0.10 -0.74
N GLU A 126 -2.78 0.03 -2.07
CA GLU A 126 -2.69 -1.25 -2.78
C GLU A 126 -1.24 -1.48 -3.16
N VAL A 127 -0.73 -2.64 -2.76
CA VAL A 127 0.62 -3.11 -3.07
C VAL A 127 0.49 -4.17 -4.16
N ILE A 128 1.28 -4.01 -5.21
CA ILE A 128 1.39 -4.95 -6.32
C ILE A 128 2.54 -5.90 -5.97
N LEU A 129 2.21 -7.19 -5.93
CA LEU A 129 3.12 -8.28 -5.69
C LEU A 129 3.30 -9.11 -6.96
N VAL A 130 4.49 -9.65 -7.14
CA VAL A 130 4.87 -10.54 -8.23
C VAL A 130 5.45 -11.82 -7.64
N ASP A 131 5.07 -12.96 -8.20
CA ASP A 131 5.63 -14.27 -7.89
C ASP A 131 6.74 -14.62 -8.89
N PRO A 132 8.03 -14.53 -8.53
CA PRO A 132 9.13 -14.83 -9.46
C PRO A 132 9.20 -16.31 -9.82
N SER A 133 8.63 -17.19 -9.00
CA SER A 133 8.68 -18.64 -9.23
C SER A 133 7.72 -19.09 -10.35
N HIS A 134 6.68 -18.30 -10.60
CA HIS A 134 5.60 -18.65 -11.52
C HIS A 134 6.04 -18.61 -13.00
N PRO A 135 5.74 -19.64 -13.83
CA PRO A 135 6.18 -19.71 -15.23
C PRO A 135 5.80 -18.49 -16.08
N SER A 136 4.58 -17.99 -15.92
CA SER A 136 4.09 -16.78 -16.62
C SER A 136 4.87 -15.50 -16.26
N ILE A 137 5.56 -15.46 -15.12
CA ILE A 137 6.46 -14.36 -14.76
C ILE A 137 7.84 -14.60 -15.36
N LYS A 138 8.38 -15.82 -15.25
CA LYS A 138 9.68 -16.20 -15.81
C LYS A 138 9.78 -15.99 -17.32
N SER A 139 8.70 -16.23 -18.05
CA SER A 139 8.63 -16.04 -19.51
C SER A 139 8.49 -14.58 -19.94
N ASP A 140 8.20 -13.66 -19.03
CA ASP A 140 7.93 -12.25 -19.37
C ASP A 140 9.19 -11.40 -19.21
N ASN A 141 9.62 -10.80 -20.33
CA ASN A 141 10.82 -9.97 -20.38
C ASN A 141 10.79 -8.79 -19.41
N ASP A 142 9.60 -8.23 -19.11
CA ASP A 142 9.48 -7.07 -18.22
C ASP A 142 9.81 -7.39 -16.76
N PHE A 143 9.70 -8.66 -16.34
CA PHE A 143 9.94 -9.09 -14.96
C PHE A 143 11.21 -9.94 -14.81
N LYS A 144 11.99 -10.08 -15.88
CA LYS A 144 13.16 -10.97 -15.90
C LYS A 144 14.20 -10.62 -14.81
N TYR A 145 14.35 -9.34 -14.49
CA TYR A 145 15.24 -8.86 -13.43
C TYR A 145 14.88 -9.33 -12.01
N LEU A 146 13.66 -9.82 -11.79
CA LEU A 146 13.22 -10.37 -10.50
C LEU A 146 13.57 -11.86 -10.33
N VAL A 147 13.91 -12.54 -11.43
CA VAL A 147 14.16 -14.00 -11.48
C VAL A 147 15.66 -14.31 -11.57
N SER A 148 16.48 -13.31 -11.90
CA SER A 148 17.95 -13.40 -11.98
C SER A 148 18.60 -13.93 -10.71
#